data_AF-A0A1S3V0D5-F1
#
_entry.id   AF-A0A1S3V0D5-F1
#
_cell.length_a   1.000
_cell.length_b   1.000
_cell.length_c   1.000
_cell.angle_alpha   90.00
_cell.angle_beta   90.00
_cell.angle_gamma   90.00
#
_symmetry.space_group_name_H-M   'P 1'
#
loop_
_entity.id
_entity.type
_entity.pdbx_description
1 polymer ?
#
loop_
_entity_poly.entity_id
_entity_poly.type
_entity_poly.pdbx_seq_one_letter_code
_entity_poly.pdbx_strand_id
1 'polypeptide(L)'
;MNHGRLISGGGWLLRRLCTAADRPSKSPNLYRMLSALGRTGGSLSETLDNHVMQGKAIKKGELERCVEEFRRYHRFQHALEIIEWMETRKINPSWNNYAVQLDLVSKTKGVVAAEEFFNGLPPPAKNKYTYGALLNCYCKELMKDKALTKASPKTDPRLKEDDSQNYRAQEN
;
A
#
# COMPACT_ATOMS: atom_id res chain seq x y z
N MET A 1 56.19 54.12 -31.75
CA MET A 1 56.41 53.03 -30.76
C MET A 1 56.26 53.62 -29.35
N ASN A 2 55.50 52.92 -28.50
CA ASN A 2 55.29 53.11 -27.04
C ASN A 2 54.51 54.37 -26.59
N HIS A 3 53.75 54.41 -25.49
CA HIS A 3 52.80 53.53 -24.78
C HIS A 3 52.30 54.39 -23.59
N GLY A 4 51.00 54.45 -23.30
CA GLY A 4 50.50 55.14 -22.10
C GLY A 4 48.97 55.12 -21.97
N ARG A 5 48.48 54.48 -20.90
CA ARG A 5 47.09 54.11 -20.56
C ARG A 5 46.15 55.31 -20.33
N LEU A 6 44.83 55.09 -20.34
CA LEU A 6 43.92 55.29 -19.17
C LEU A 6 42.42 55.03 -19.50
N ILE A 7 41.79 54.19 -18.66
CA ILE A 7 40.37 54.14 -18.16
C ILE A 7 39.24 54.16 -19.21
N SER A 8 38.53 53.06 -19.50
CA SER A 8 37.59 52.32 -18.63
C SER A 8 36.54 53.20 -17.93
N GLY A 9 35.50 53.57 -18.69
CA GLY A 9 34.17 53.91 -18.19
C GLY A 9 33.19 53.23 -19.16
N GLY A 10 32.39 52.27 -18.73
CA GLY A 10 31.26 52.48 -17.85
C GLY A 10 30.01 52.51 -18.73
N GLY A 11 29.31 51.39 -18.87
CA GLY A 11 28.25 51.27 -19.87
C GLY A 11 27.41 49.99 -19.77
N TRP A 12 26.71 49.83 -18.65
CA TRP A 12 25.45 49.09 -18.53
C TRP A 12 25.43 47.64 -19.00
N LEU A 13 26.02 46.74 -18.21
CA LEU A 13 25.49 45.38 -18.14
C LEU A 13 24.07 45.47 -17.56
N LEU A 14 23.07 45.56 -18.42
CA LEU A 14 21.70 45.19 -18.08
C LEU A 14 21.73 43.73 -17.68
N ARG A 15 21.98 43.49 -16.39
CA ARG A 15 21.75 42.22 -15.73
C ARG A 15 20.25 42.01 -15.77
N ARG A 16 19.78 41.46 -16.88
CA ARG A 16 18.43 40.95 -17.05
C ARG A 16 18.28 39.89 -15.97
N LEU A 17 17.75 40.31 -14.82
CA LEU A 17 17.26 39.40 -13.81
C LEU A 17 16.12 38.66 -14.50
N CYS A 18 16.45 37.50 -15.06
CA CYS A 18 15.45 36.52 -15.40
C CYS A 18 14.85 36.10 -14.07
N THR A 19 13.79 36.79 -13.65
CA THR A 19 12.80 36.24 -12.73
C THR A 19 12.29 35.01 -13.46
N ALA A 20 12.82 33.84 -13.10
CA ALA A 20 12.29 32.58 -13.55
C ALA A 20 10.82 32.62 -13.14
N ALA A 21 9.92 32.81 -14.11
CA ALA A 21 8.51 32.62 -13.90
C ALA A 21 8.37 31.22 -13.31
N ASP A 22 7.98 31.16 -12.05
CA ASP A 22 7.63 29.93 -11.37
C ASP A 22 6.52 29.32 -12.22
N ARG A 23 6.89 28.37 -13.09
CA ARG A 23 5.91 27.61 -13.87
C ARG A 23 4.97 27.05 -12.82
N PRO A 24 3.63 27.18 -12.95
CA PRO A 24 2.71 26.73 -11.92
C PRO A 24 3.10 25.29 -11.60
N SER A 25 3.71 25.12 -10.42
CA SER A 25 4.20 23.83 -9.97
C SER A 25 3.00 22.93 -10.10
N LYS A 26 3.11 21.86 -10.91
CA LYS A 26 2.16 20.74 -10.83
C LYS A 26 1.95 20.52 -9.34
N SER A 27 0.69 20.52 -8.89
CA SER A 27 0.38 20.32 -7.48
C SER A 27 1.26 19.17 -6.98
N PRO A 28 1.99 19.35 -5.85
CA PRO A 28 2.87 18.30 -5.38
C PRO A 28 2.04 17.02 -5.33
N ASN A 29 2.51 15.98 -6.05
CA ASN A 29 1.83 14.69 -6.13
C ASN A 29 1.41 14.30 -4.71
N LEU A 30 0.17 13.85 -4.53
CA LEU A 30 -0.42 13.50 -3.24
C LEU A 30 0.57 12.72 -2.37
N TYR A 31 1.29 11.76 -2.94
CA TYR A 31 2.34 11.00 -2.26
C TYR A 31 3.48 11.87 -1.68
N ARG A 32 3.96 12.89 -2.41
CA ARG A 32 5.02 13.81 -1.94
C ARG A 32 4.53 14.67 -0.78
N MET A 33 3.27 15.09 -0.81
CA MET A 33 2.66 15.83 0.29
C MET A 33 2.53 14.93 1.53
N LEU A 34 2.02 13.71 1.37
CA LEU A 34 1.81 12.77 2.47
C LEU A 34 3.12 12.22 3.04
N SER A 35 4.14 12.00 2.21
CA SER A 35 5.45 11.52 2.68
C SER A 35 6.25 12.57 3.45
N ALA A 36 5.94 13.87 3.27
CA ALA A 36 6.56 14.94 4.04
C ALA A 36 6.03 15.06 5.48
N LEU A 37 4.91 14.39 5.81
CA LEU A 37 4.24 14.52 7.11
C LEU A 37 5.08 14.05 8.30
N GLY A 38 6.00 13.10 8.09
CA GLY A 38 6.94 12.66 9.11
C GLY A 38 7.86 13.78 9.65
N ARG A 39 8.00 14.91 8.92
CA ARG A 39 8.73 16.10 9.40
C ARG A 39 7.86 17.10 10.15
N THR A 40 6.56 17.12 9.89
CA THR A 40 5.63 18.14 10.40
C THR A 40 4.75 17.63 11.54
N GLY A 41 4.77 16.33 11.84
CA GLY A 41 4.07 15.74 12.99
C GLY A 41 2.54 15.69 12.86
N GLY A 42 2.00 15.84 11.65
CA GLY A 42 0.55 15.80 11.40
C GLY A 42 0.05 14.40 11.03
N SER A 43 -1.23 14.13 11.32
CA SER A 43 -1.87 12.89 10.88
C SER A 43 -2.10 12.88 9.36
N LEU A 44 -1.98 11.71 8.76
CA LEU A 44 -2.20 11.48 7.34
C LEU A 44 -3.67 11.76 6.98
N SER A 45 -4.59 11.35 7.85
CA SER A 45 -6.03 11.58 7.74
C SER A 45 -6.39 13.08 7.74
N GLU A 46 -5.88 13.85 8.71
CA GLU A 46 -6.09 15.31 8.80
C GLU A 46 -5.58 16.04 7.56
N THR A 47 -4.45 15.60 7.02
CA THR A 47 -3.87 16.20 5.82
C THR A 47 -4.74 15.95 4.59
N LEU A 48 -5.28 14.73 4.45
CA LEU A 48 -6.24 14.39 3.42
C LEU A 48 -7.54 15.19 3.56
N ASP A 49 -8.05 15.34 4.78
CA ASP A 49 -9.25 16.14 5.05
C ASP A 49 -9.03 17.61 4.72
N ASN A 50 -7.92 18.21 5.15
CA ASN A 50 -7.55 19.57 4.79
C ASN A 50 -7.44 19.75 3.26
N HIS A 51 -6.93 18.74 2.55
CA HIS A 51 -6.84 18.78 1.09
C HIS A 51 -8.22 18.81 0.43
N VAL A 52 -9.17 18.00 0.93
CA VAL A 52 -10.56 18.01 0.48
C VAL A 52 -11.25 19.33 0.83
N MET A 53 -11.03 19.88 2.03
CA MET A 53 -11.58 21.17 2.48
C MET A 53 -11.09 22.34 1.62
N GLN A 54 -9.87 22.27 1.08
CA GLN A 54 -9.35 23.24 0.11
C GLN A 54 -10.00 23.14 -1.28
N GLY A 55 -11.02 22.30 -1.45
CA GLY A 55 -11.73 22.10 -2.72
C GLY A 55 -10.94 21.28 -3.74
N LYS A 56 -9.85 20.62 -3.34
CA LYS A 56 -9.06 19.78 -4.24
C LYS A 56 -9.67 18.39 -4.29
N ALA A 57 -10.20 18.03 -5.45
CA ALA A 57 -10.73 16.69 -5.68
C ALA A 57 -9.60 15.65 -5.71
N ILE A 58 -9.64 14.70 -4.78
CA ILE A 58 -8.72 13.57 -4.76
C ILE A 58 -9.32 12.44 -5.59
N LYS A 59 -8.60 11.97 -6.61
CA LYS A 59 -9.05 10.84 -7.42
C LYS A 59 -8.73 9.53 -6.71
N LYS A 60 -9.62 8.53 -6.82
CA LYS A 60 -9.40 7.17 -6.31
C LYS A 60 -8.04 6.59 -6.73
N GLY A 61 -7.68 6.70 -8.00
CA GLY A 61 -6.41 6.17 -8.52
C GLY A 61 -5.17 6.87 -7.95
N GLU A 62 -5.28 8.11 -7.45
CA GLU A 62 -4.16 8.78 -6.78
C GLU A 62 -3.94 8.22 -5.38
N LEU A 63 -5.02 7.89 -4.66
CA LEU A 63 -4.96 7.23 -3.36
C LEU A 63 -4.41 5.81 -3.48
N GLU A 64 -4.89 5.04 -4.46
CA GLU A 64 -4.38 3.68 -4.73
C GLU A 64 -2.88 3.70 -5.06
N ARG A 65 -2.43 4.65 -5.90
CA ARG A 65 -0.99 4.84 -6.16
C ARG A 65 -0.22 5.19 -4.89
N CYS A 66 -0.76 6.04 -4.02
CA CYS A 66 -0.10 6.36 -2.74
C CYS A 66 0.06 5.11 -1.88
N VAL A 67 -0.98 4.27 -1.76
CA VAL A 67 -0.92 3.01 -1.01
C VAL A 67 0.18 2.09 -1.57
N GLU A 68 0.28 1.95 -2.89
CA GLU A 68 1.33 1.16 -3.53
C GLU A 68 2.74 1.70 -3.23
N GLU A 69 2.93 3.01 -3.33
CA GLU A 69 4.21 3.66 -3.01
C GLU A 69 4.57 3.46 -1.53
N PHE A 70 3.64 3.69 -0.60
CA PHE A 70 3.88 3.47 0.83
C PHE A 70 4.23 2.00 1.14
N ARG A 71 3.63 1.04 0.44
CA ARG A 71 4.01 -0.38 0.54
C ARG A 71 5.42 -0.63 0.01
N ARG A 72 5.78 -0.02 -1.11
CA ARG A 72 7.11 -0.15 -1.73
C ARG A 72 8.22 0.38 -0.82
N TYR A 73 7.95 1.44 -0.05
CA TYR A 73 8.87 1.99 0.94
C TYR A 73 8.67 1.42 2.37
N HIS A 74 7.94 0.30 2.51
CA HIS A 74 7.71 -0.38 3.79
C HIS A 74 7.05 0.47 4.88
N ARG A 75 6.38 1.57 4.52
CA ARG A 75 5.61 2.41 5.44
C ARG A 75 4.18 1.91 5.56
N PHE A 76 4.03 0.69 6.10
CA PHE A 76 2.75 -0.03 6.12
C PHE A 76 1.67 0.69 6.94
N GLN A 77 2.05 1.37 8.04
CA GLN A 77 1.11 2.15 8.85
C GLN A 77 0.43 3.27 8.05
N HIS A 78 1.24 4.02 7.29
CA HIS A 78 0.75 5.12 6.46
C HIS A 78 -0.13 4.61 5.32
N ALA A 79 0.21 3.45 4.73
CA ALA A 79 -0.62 2.82 3.72
C ALA A 79 -1.98 2.38 4.28
N LEU A 80 -2.02 1.85 5.52
CA LEU A 80 -3.25 1.44 6.17
C LEU A 80 -4.16 2.63 6.50
N GLU A 81 -3.59 3.72 7.04
CA GLU A 81 -4.34 4.96 7.33
C GLU A 81 -5.05 5.53 6.10
N ILE A 82 -4.41 5.46 4.93
CA ILE A 82 -5.04 5.91 3.68
C ILE A 82 -6.25 5.04 3.32
N ILE A 83 -6.15 3.72 3.52
CA ILE A 83 -7.26 2.80 3.25
C ILE A 83 -8.41 3.04 4.24
N GLU A 84 -8.12 3.18 5.54
CA GLU A 84 -9.13 3.49 6.57
C GLU A 84 -9.82 4.85 6.30
N TRP A 85 -9.07 5.84 5.81
CA TRP A 85 -9.63 7.13 5.38
C TRP A 85 -10.55 6.97 4.16
N MET A 86 -10.16 6.16 3.17
CA MET A 86 -11.01 5.85 2.01
C MET A 86 -12.33 5.18 2.42
N GLU A 87 -12.28 4.22 3.35
CA GLU A 87 -13.46 3.54 3.88
C GLU A 87 -14.42 4.51 4.60
N THR A 88 -13.86 5.41 5.41
CA THR A 88 -14.62 6.46 6.12
C THR A 88 -15.38 7.35 5.14
N ARG A 89 -14.76 7.67 3.99
CA ARG A 89 -15.37 8.48 2.91
C ARG A 89 -16.26 7.68 1.96
N LYS A 90 -16.50 6.39 2.22
CA LYS A 90 -17.24 5.47 1.33
C LYS A 90 -16.64 5.40 -0.08
N ILE A 91 -15.34 5.67 -0.22
CA ILE A 91 -14.60 5.49 -1.45
C ILE A 91 -14.22 4.01 -1.50
N ASN A 92 -15.07 3.21 -2.14
CA ASN A 92 -14.88 1.77 -2.18
C ASN A 92 -13.51 1.42 -2.78
N PRO A 93 -12.59 0.81 -2.01
CA PRO A 93 -11.36 0.29 -2.58
C PRO A 93 -11.73 -0.77 -3.63
N SER A 94 -10.92 -0.90 -4.68
CA SER A 94 -11.15 -1.97 -5.67
C SER A 94 -11.16 -3.33 -4.98
N TRP A 95 -11.91 -4.31 -5.47
CA TRP A 95 -11.88 -5.69 -4.94
C TRP A 95 -10.47 -6.27 -4.88
N ASN A 96 -9.58 -5.80 -5.76
CA ASN A 96 -8.17 -6.18 -5.79
C ASN A 96 -7.38 -5.67 -4.57
N ASN A 97 -7.90 -4.67 -3.85
CA ASN A 97 -7.23 -4.04 -2.72
C ASN A 97 -7.50 -4.77 -1.40
N TYR A 98 -8.48 -5.68 -1.30
CA TYR A 98 -8.71 -6.42 -0.05
C TYR A 98 -7.54 -7.32 0.33
N ALA A 99 -6.87 -7.92 -0.66
CA ALA A 99 -5.64 -8.70 -0.43
C ALA A 99 -4.49 -7.80 0.04
N VAL A 100 -4.41 -6.58 -0.49
CA VAL A 100 -3.43 -5.56 -0.09
C VAL A 100 -3.69 -5.08 1.33
N GLN A 101 -4.95 -4.80 1.66
CA GLN A 101 -5.38 -4.40 2.99
C GLN A 101 -5.12 -5.50 4.02
N LEU A 102 -5.38 -6.75 3.68
CA LEU A 102 -5.07 -7.90 4.55
C LEU A 102 -3.56 -8.01 4.83
N ASP A 103 -2.70 -7.87 3.81
CA ASP A 103 -1.23 -7.85 3.99
C ASP A 103 -0.78 -6.66 4.85
N LEU A 104 -1.43 -5.49 4.70
CA LEU A 104 -1.15 -4.31 5.53
C LEU A 104 -1.58 -4.52 6.98
N VAL A 105 -2.77 -5.05 7.23
CA VAL A 105 -3.27 -5.38 8.57
C VAL A 105 -2.36 -6.40 9.23
N SER A 106 -1.96 -7.46 8.52
CA SER A 106 -1.06 -8.47 9.08
C SER A 106 0.28 -7.88 9.52
N LYS A 107 0.85 -6.94 8.76
CA LYS A 107 2.16 -6.33 9.06
C LYS A 107 2.12 -5.26 10.13
N THR A 108 0.95 -4.66 10.38
CA THR A 108 0.78 -3.55 11.34
C THR A 108 0.18 -4.02 12.65
N LYS A 109 -0.86 -4.87 12.59
CA LYS A 109 -1.67 -5.34 13.72
C LYS A 109 -1.45 -6.84 14.03
N GLY A 110 -0.72 -7.56 13.17
CA GLY A 110 -0.41 -8.98 13.33
C GLY A 110 -1.41 -9.93 12.66
N VAL A 111 -1.07 -11.22 12.64
CA VAL A 111 -1.82 -12.27 11.92
C VAL A 111 -3.24 -12.44 12.45
N VAL A 112 -3.44 -12.36 13.76
CA VAL A 112 -4.77 -12.53 14.38
C VAL A 112 -5.75 -11.47 13.86
N ALA A 113 -5.32 -10.22 13.80
CA ALA A 113 -6.13 -9.13 13.23
C ALA A 113 -6.41 -9.35 11.73
N ALA A 114 -5.45 -9.94 11.00
CA ALA A 114 -5.65 -10.27 9.59
C ALA A 114 -6.65 -11.42 9.39
N GLU A 115 -6.69 -12.41 10.28
CA GLU A 115 -7.70 -13.48 10.30
C GLU A 115 -9.11 -12.92 10.54
N GLU A 116 -9.25 -12.05 11.55
CA GLU A 116 -10.52 -11.39 11.86
C GLU A 116 -11.01 -10.54 10.69
N PHE A 117 -10.11 -9.75 10.09
CA PHE A 117 -10.41 -8.98 8.89
C PHE A 117 -10.88 -9.87 7.75
N PHE A 118 -10.17 -10.96 7.46
CA PHE A 118 -10.54 -11.92 6.42
C PHE A 118 -11.93 -12.53 6.67
N ASN A 119 -12.23 -12.91 7.92
CA ASN A 119 -13.51 -13.50 8.28
C ASN A 119 -14.67 -12.53 8.08
N GLY A 120 -14.46 -11.24 8.38
CA GLY A 120 -15.43 -10.16 8.17
C GLY A 120 -15.67 -9.76 6.70
N LEU A 121 -14.84 -10.23 5.75
CA LEU A 121 -15.03 -9.93 4.34
C LEU A 121 -16.31 -10.57 3.77
N PRO A 122 -17.03 -9.86 2.87
CA PRO A 122 -18.19 -10.43 2.19
C PRO A 122 -17.77 -11.62 1.29
N PRO A 123 -18.66 -12.60 1.05
CA PRO A 123 -18.35 -13.76 0.21
C PRO A 123 -17.66 -13.47 -1.13
N PRO A 124 -18.06 -12.45 -1.92
CA PRO A 124 -17.37 -12.11 -3.18
C PRO A 124 -15.94 -11.56 -3.00
N ALA A 125 -15.61 -10.99 -1.84
CA ALA A 125 -14.25 -10.52 -1.55
C ALA A 125 -13.30 -11.68 -1.20
N LYS A 126 -13.82 -12.82 -0.73
CA LYS A 126 -13.05 -14.03 -0.40
C LYS A 126 -12.65 -14.79 -1.67
N ASN A 127 -11.75 -14.19 -2.44
CA ASN A 127 -11.24 -14.71 -3.70
C ASN A 127 -9.80 -15.26 -3.54
N LYS A 128 -9.28 -15.88 -4.61
CA LYS A 128 -7.92 -16.45 -4.65
C LYS A 128 -6.81 -15.50 -4.16
N TYR A 129 -6.97 -14.19 -4.36
CA TYR A 129 -5.97 -13.20 -3.94
C TYR A 129 -5.99 -12.99 -2.43
N THR A 130 -7.17 -12.88 -1.82
CA THR A 130 -7.31 -12.75 -0.36
C THR A 130 -6.87 -14.01 0.39
N TYR A 131 -7.20 -15.20 -0.12
CA TYR A 131 -6.69 -16.47 0.41
C TYR A 131 -5.17 -16.57 0.28
N GLY A 132 -4.61 -16.20 -0.88
CA GLY A 132 -3.16 -16.19 -1.10
C GLY A 132 -2.44 -15.20 -0.19
N ALA A 133 -3.02 -14.02 0.06
CA ALA A 133 -2.48 -13.04 0.99
C ALA A 133 -2.47 -13.59 2.43
N LEU A 134 -3.56 -14.20 2.89
CA LEU A 134 -3.64 -14.80 4.21
C LEU A 134 -2.63 -15.94 4.39
N LEU A 135 -2.50 -16.82 3.39
CA LEU A 135 -1.51 -17.90 3.40
C LEU A 135 -0.08 -17.35 3.49
N ASN A 136 0.23 -16.33 2.70
CA ASN A 136 1.53 -15.65 2.74
C ASN A 136 1.81 -15.04 4.12
N CYS A 137 0.80 -14.52 4.82
CA CYS A 137 0.94 -14.02 6.19
C CYS A 137 1.31 -15.16 7.15
N TYR A 138 0.61 -16.30 7.11
CA TYR A 138 0.95 -17.45 7.97
C TYR A 138 2.34 -18.02 7.71
N CYS A 139 2.75 -18.12 6.45
CA CYS A 139 4.07 -18.63 6.08
C CYS A 139 5.19 -17.74 6.63
N LYS A 140 5.00 -16.42 6.63
CA LYS A 140 5.99 -15.45 7.14
C LYS A 140 6.11 -15.47 8.65
N GLU A 141 5.02 -15.75 9.35
CA GLU A 141 4.93 -15.74 10.80
C GLU A 141 5.22 -17.12 11.41
N LEU A 142 5.80 -18.03 10.60
CA LEU A 142 6.19 -19.40 10.98
C LEU A 142 5.05 -20.26 11.55
N MET A 143 3.79 -19.87 11.34
CA MET A 143 2.59 -20.64 11.73
C MET A 143 2.25 -21.71 10.68
N LYS A 144 3.20 -22.63 10.46
CA LYS A 144 3.12 -23.67 9.41
C LYS A 144 1.87 -24.55 9.55
N ASP A 145 1.48 -24.88 10.78
CA ASP A 145 0.33 -25.77 11.04
C ASP A 145 -1.02 -25.13 10.67
N LYS A 146 -1.16 -23.82 10.89
CA LYS A 146 -2.36 -23.05 10.47
C LYS A 146 -2.38 -22.85 8.96
N ALA A 147 -1.23 -22.59 8.35
CA ALA A 147 -1.10 -22.45 6.90
C ALA A 147 -1.58 -23.72 6.16
N LEU A 148 -1.11 -24.90 6.60
CA LEU A 148 -1.50 -26.19 6.02
C LEU A 148 -3.00 -26.47 6.20
N THR A 149 -3.53 -26.19 7.38
CA THR A 149 -4.96 -26.39 7.67
C THR A 149 -5.86 -25.52 6.78
N LYS A 150 -5.47 -24.28 6.50
CA LYS A 150 -6.24 -23.35 5.66
C LYS A 150 -6.01 -23.55 4.16
N ALA A 151 -4.85 -24.06 3.76
CA ALA A 151 -4.52 -24.36 2.36
C ALA A 151 -5.09 -25.70 1.89
N SER A 152 -5.44 -26.60 2.81
CA SER A 152 -6.11 -27.85 2.49
C SER A 152 -7.52 -27.56 1.99
N PRO A 153 -7.87 -27.82 0.71
CA PRO A 153 -9.27 -27.90 0.32
C PRO A 153 -9.88 -28.97 1.23
N LYS A 154 -11.00 -28.63 1.90
CA LYS A 154 -11.72 -29.53 2.80
C LYS A 154 -11.68 -30.95 2.24
N THR A 155 -10.82 -31.77 2.80
CA THR A 155 -10.76 -33.18 2.48
C THR A 155 -12.05 -33.77 3.00
N ASP A 156 -12.90 -34.18 2.06
CA ASP A 156 -14.13 -34.89 2.34
C ASP A 156 -13.83 -36.05 3.30
N PRO A 157 -14.49 -36.14 4.47
CA PRO A 157 -14.29 -37.22 5.43
C PRO A 157 -14.61 -38.63 4.89
N ARG A 158 -15.10 -38.78 3.66
CA ARG A 158 -15.55 -40.05 3.07
C ARG A 158 -14.49 -40.90 2.36
N LEU A 159 -13.20 -40.59 2.49
CA LEU A 159 -12.12 -41.34 1.81
C LEU A 159 -11.14 -42.05 2.76
N LYS A 160 -11.56 -42.38 3.98
CA LYS A 160 -10.79 -43.27 4.87
C LYS A 160 -11.57 -44.54 5.18
N GLU A 161 -11.70 -45.42 4.20
CA GLU A 161 -12.04 -46.83 4.41
C GLU A 161 -11.87 -47.56 3.07
N ASP A 162 -10.69 -48.15 2.80
CA ASP A 162 -10.62 -49.45 2.10
C ASP A 162 -9.24 -50.18 2.15
N ASP A 163 -8.10 -49.52 2.39
CA ASP A 163 -6.81 -50.20 2.14
C ASP A 163 -6.26 -51.09 3.29
N SER A 164 -7.11 -51.75 4.08
CA SER A 164 -6.63 -52.66 5.17
C SER A 164 -7.15 -54.10 5.12
N GLN A 165 -7.90 -54.51 4.10
CA GLN A 165 -8.39 -55.90 3.99
C GLN A 165 -7.69 -56.78 2.93
N ASN A 166 -6.78 -56.25 2.10
CA ASN A 166 -6.23 -57.02 0.96
C ASN A 166 -4.85 -57.68 1.16
N TYR A 167 -4.42 -57.96 2.39
CA TYR A 167 -3.12 -58.63 2.65
C TYR A 167 -3.19 -59.92 3.48
N ARG A 168 -4.37 -60.59 3.56
CA ARG A 168 -4.49 -61.83 4.36
C ARG A 168 -5.13 -63.04 3.68
N ALA A 169 -5.16 -63.10 2.34
CA ALA A 169 -5.75 -64.21 1.60
C ALA A 169 -4.81 -64.87 0.57
N GLN A 170 -3.52 -65.00 0.88
CA GLN A 170 -2.56 -65.77 0.05
C GLN A 170 -1.69 -66.77 0.82
N GLU A 171 -2.08 -67.16 2.04
CA GLU A 171 -1.52 -68.34 2.69
C GLU A 171 -2.66 -69.18 3.27
N ASN A 172 -3.12 -70.14 2.47
CA ASN A 172 -3.45 -71.54 2.84
C ASN A 172 -4.09 -72.27 1.66
#